data_AF-A0A8S8YTF3-F1
#
_entry.id   AF-A0A8S8YTF3-F1
#
_cell.length_a   1.000
_cell.length_b   1.000
_cell.length_c   1.000
_cell.angle_alpha   90.00
_cell.angle_beta   90.00
_cell.angle_gamma   90.00
#
_symmetry.space_group_name_H-M   'P 1'
#
loop_
_entity.id
_entity.type
_entity.pdbx_description
1 polymer ?
#
loop_
_entity_poly.entity_id
_entity_poly.type
_entity_poly.pdbx_seq_one_letter_code
_entity_poly.pdbx_strand_id
1 'polypeptide(L)'
;MEVFDGKKAAQDYMSKHTLAFSTPELTLMRFSFWLGDSVPDPKNEGKGIPRMMTYLTEQDFEPVLIDDETYVPSGAVKSSASVGNAYNEVKTDGKFCSECGTSLSMTAKFCPECGTTQE
;
A
#
# COMPACT_ATOMS: atom_id res chain seq x y z
N MET A 1 18.60 -0.23 -5.66
CA MET A 1 18.27 -1.44 -6.46
C MET A 1 17.04 -1.11 -7.30
N GLU A 2 16.97 -1.50 -8.57
CA GLU A 2 15.76 -1.28 -9.36
C GLU A 2 14.67 -2.28 -8.91
N VAL A 3 13.52 -1.76 -8.49
CA VAL A 3 12.38 -2.54 -8.01
C VAL A 3 11.18 -2.30 -8.92
N PHE A 4 10.53 -3.38 -9.33
CA PHE A 4 9.32 -3.32 -10.15
C PHE A 4 8.10 -2.86 -9.35
N ASP A 5 7.51 -1.74 -9.75
CA ASP A 5 6.25 -1.24 -9.19
C ASP A 5 5.05 -1.90 -9.89
N GLY A 6 4.69 -3.09 -9.42
CA GLY A 6 3.53 -3.83 -9.93
C GLY A 6 2.19 -3.14 -9.67
N LYS A 7 2.09 -2.29 -8.64
CA LYS A 7 0.85 -1.58 -8.31
C LYS A 7 0.56 -0.51 -9.35
N LYS A 8 1.55 0.32 -9.69
CA LYS A 8 1.42 1.33 -10.73
C LYS A 8 1.12 0.71 -12.09
N ALA A 9 1.81 -0.39 -12.42
CA ALA A 9 1.58 -1.12 -13.67
C ALA A 9 0.14 -1.67 -13.78
N ALA A 10 -0.37 -2.29 -12.71
CA ALA A 10 -1.73 -2.80 -12.68
C ALA A 10 -2.77 -1.67 -12.77
N GLN A 11 -2.58 -0.56 -12.05
CA GLN A 11 -3.48 0.59 -12.12
C GLN A 11 -3.56 1.18 -13.53
N ASP A 12 -2.42 1.35 -14.21
CA ASP A 12 -2.38 1.84 -15.58
C ASP A 12 -3.09 0.88 -16.53
N TYR A 13 -2.83 -0.43 -16.40
CA TYR A 13 -3.53 -1.46 -17.19
C TYR A 13 -5.05 -1.39 -17.02
N MET A 14 -5.54 -1.35 -15.77
CA MET A 14 -6.97 -1.33 -15.45
C MET A 14 -7.64 -0.02 -15.89
N SER A 15 -6.89 1.08 -15.95
CA SER A 15 -7.41 2.37 -16.44
C SER A 15 -7.59 2.41 -17.96
N LYS A 16 -6.80 1.63 -18.71
CA LYS A 16 -6.77 1.62 -20.18
C LYS A 16 -7.58 0.48 -20.79
N HIS A 17 -7.75 -0.62 -20.06
CA HIS A 17 -8.44 -1.82 -20.55
C HIS A 17 -9.79 -1.97 -19.87
N THR A 18 -10.83 -2.18 -20.67
CA THR A 18 -12.16 -2.47 -20.14
C THR A 18 -12.18 -3.87 -19.51
N LEU A 19 -12.68 -3.95 -18.28
CA LEU A 19 -12.82 -5.21 -17.53
C LEU A 19 -14.15 -5.92 -17.80
N ALA A 20 -14.89 -5.46 -18.81
CA ALA A 20 -16.19 -6.01 -19.12
C ALA A 20 -16.02 -7.46 -19.59
N PHE A 21 -16.56 -8.39 -18.79
CA PHE A 21 -16.70 -9.82 -19.09
C PHE A 21 -15.42 -10.67 -19.12
N SER A 22 -14.32 -10.25 -18.49
CA SER A 22 -13.13 -11.10 -18.35
C SER A 22 -13.15 -11.89 -17.04
N THR A 23 -12.84 -13.19 -17.10
CA THR A 23 -12.47 -13.94 -15.90
C THR A 23 -11.19 -13.36 -15.30
N PRO A 24 -10.95 -13.54 -13.98
CA PRO A 24 -9.69 -13.09 -13.36
C PRO A 24 -8.46 -13.66 -14.07
N GLU A 25 -8.52 -14.92 -14.50
CA GLU A 25 -7.45 -15.58 -15.24
C GLU A 25 -7.13 -14.90 -16.58
N LEU A 26 -8.15 -14.62 -17.39
CA LEU A 26 -7.97 -13.95 -18.68
C LEU A 26 -7.42 -12.53 -18.50
N THR A 27 -7.82 -11.86 -17.43
CA THR A 27 -7.33 -10.52 -17.08
C THR A 27 -5.84 -10.56 -16.73
N LEU A 28 -5.40 -11.54 -15.94
CA LEU A 28 -3.99 -11.75 -15.58
C LEU A 28 -3.13 -12.12 -16.81
N MET A 29 -3.64 -12.98 -17.69
CA MET A 29 -2.94 -13.33 -18.93
C MET A 29 -2.74 -12.09 -19.81
N ARG A 30 -3.80 -11.31 -20.06
CA ARG A 30 -3.73 -10.08 -20.86
C ARG A 30 -2.80 -9.04 -20.24
N PHE A 31 -2.83 -8.89 -18.92
CA PHE A 31 -1.90 -8.02 -18.21
C PHE A 31 -0.45 -8.46 -18.40
N SER A 32 -0.17 -9.77 -18.30
CA SER A 32 1.17 -10.33 -18.49
C SER A 32 1.70 -10.09 -19.91
N PHE A 33 0.86 -10.29 -20.93
CA PHE A 33 1.23 -9.98 -22.32
C PHE A 33 1.47 -8.49 -22.52
N TRP A 34 0.60 -7.63 -21.97
CA TRP A 34 0.72 -6.19 -22.07
C TRP A 34 2.00 -5.63 -21.45
N LEU A 35 2.51 -6.26 -20.38
CA LEU A 35 3.82 -5.92 -19.79
C LEU A 35 5.01 -6.27 -20.70
N GLY A 36 4.84 -7.27 -21.57
CA GLY A 36 5.84 -7.69 -22.55
C GLY A 36 5.87 -6.86 -23.82
N ASP A 37 4.82 -6.08 -24.09
CA ASP A 37 4.74 -5.23 -25.28
C ASP A 37 5.91 -4.24 -25.35
N SER A 38 6.46 -4.06 -26.55
CA SER A 38 7.52 -3.07 -26.80
C SER A 38 6.95 -1.65 -26.79
N VAL A 39 7.54 -0.80 -25.97
CA VAL A 39 7.19 0.62 -25.83
C VAL A 39 8.42 1.45 -26.17
N PRO A 40 8.26 2.62 -26.83
CA PRO A 40 9.37 3.53 -27.04
C PRO A 40 10.01 3.92 -25.71
N ASP A 41 11.31 3.73 -25.60
CA ASP A 41 12.07 4.10 -24.39
C ASP A 41 12.12 5.63 -24.25
N PRO A 42 11.65 6.20 -23.13
CA PRO A 42 11.78 7.64 -22.87
C PRO A 42 13.23 8.09 -22.69
N LYS A 43 14.17 7.17 -22.41
CA LYS A 43 15.59 7.49 -22.17
C LYS A 43 16.47 7.28 -23.40
N ASN A 44 16.05 6.49 -24.39
CA ASN A 44 16.85 6.20 -25.58
C ASN A 44 15.98 6.14 -26.85
N GLU A 45 16.07 7.19 -27.66
CA GLU A 45 15.30 7.31 -28.90
C GLU A 45 15.74 6.23 -29.91
N GLY A 46 14.93 5.19 -30.09
CA GLY A 46 15.09 4.20 -31.16
C GLY A 46 15.15 2.74 -30.74
N LYS A 47 15.17 2.42 -29.45
CA LYS A 47 15.03 1.03 -28.97
C LYS A 47 13.70 0.84 -28.25
N GLY A 48 12.91 -0.13 -28.73
CA GLY A 48 11.71 -0.57 -28.02
C GLY A 48 12.13 -1.39 -26.81
N ILE A 49 11.73 -0.95 -25.62
CA ILE A 49 11.94 -1.70 -24.38
C ILE A 49 10.63 -2.38 -23.98
N PRO A 50 10.68 -3.54 -23.29
CA PRO A 50 9.48 -4.13 -22.71
C PRO A 50 8.82 -3.14 -21.76
N ARG A 51 7.48 -3.02 -21.81
CA ARG A 51 6.72 -2.10 -20.98
C ARG A 51 7.02 -2.23 -19.49
N MET A 52 7.32 -3.43 -18.99
CA MET A 52 7.69 -3.63 -17.58
C MET A 52 8.87 -2.75 -17.13
N MET A 53 9.82 -2.44 -18.03
CA MET A 53 10.98 -1.62 -17.72
C MET A 53 10.61 -0.17 -17.41
N THR A 54 9.47 0.31 -17.92
CA THR A 54 8.96 1.65 -17.61
C THR A 54 8.43 1.79 -16.17
N TYR A 55 8.24 0.66 -15.48
CA TYR A 55 7.75 0.58 -14.11
C TYR A 55 8.83 0.19 -13.10
N LEU A 56 10.10 0.15 -13.52
CA LEU A 56 11.20 0.03 -12.58
C LEU A 56 11.41 1.37 -11.86
N THR A 57 11.41 1.30 -10.54
CA THR A 57 11.64 2.42 -9.64
C THR A 57 12.93 2.19 -8.87
N GLU A 58 13.73 3.24 -8.72
CA GLU A 58 14.90 3.19 -7.85
C GLU A 58 14.39 3.25 -6.40
N GLN A 59 14.61 2.18 -5.65
CA GLN A 59 14.43 2.18 -4.20
C GLN A 59 15.80 2.12 -3.54
N ASP A 60 16.06 3.16 -2.73
CA ASP A 60 17.18 3.21 -1.81
C ASP A 60 16.80 2.44 -0.55
N PHE A 61 17.19 1.16 -0.51
CA PHE A 61 17.25 0.41 0.73
C PHE A 61 18.51 0.83 1.47
N GLU A 62 18.51 2.03 2.05
CA GLU A 62 19.48 2.31 3.09
C GLU A 62 19.23 1.30 4.21
N PRO A 63 20.27 0.57 4.67
CA PRO A 63 20.11 -0.28 5.84
C PRO A 63 19.66 0.64 6.99
N VAL A 64 18.44 0.45 7.47
CA VAL A 64 17.94 1.15 8.64
C VAL A 64 18.95 0.86 9.76
N LEU A 65 19.60 1.89 10.27
CA LEU A 65 20.41 1.76 11.48
C LEU A 65 19.45 1.31 12.58
N ILE A 66 19.62 0.06 13.00
CA ILE A 66 18.87 -0.51 14.11
C ILE A 66 19.50 0.09 15.36
N ASP A 67 18.89 1.15 15.87
CA ASP A 67 19.14 1.62 17.23
C ASP A 67 18.38 0.67 18.16
N ASP A 68 19.09 0.03 19.10
CA ASP A 68 18.50 -0.90 20.07
C ASP A 68 17.40 -0.23 20.92
N GLU A 69 17.42 1.11 21.01
CA GLU A 69 16.41 1.90 21.73
C GLU A 69 15.11 2.12 20.94
N THR A 70 15.10 1.92 19.62
CA THR A 70 13.91 2.14 18.77
C THR A 70 13.64 0.96 17.84
N TYR A 71 12.83 0.02 18.32
CA TYR A 71 12.36 -1.12 17.52
C TYR A 71 11.43 -0.66 16.37
N VAL A 72 11.90 -0.76 15.14
CA VAL A 72 11.07 -0.62 13.93
C VAL A 72 10.79 -2.02 13.37
N PRO A 73 9.55 -2.53 13.48
CA PRO A 73 9.23 -3.85 12.97
C PRO A 73 9.41 -3.88 11.46
N SER A 74 10.29 -4.77 10.99
CA SER A 74 10.40 -5.11 9.58
C SER A 74 9.02 -5.58 9.10
N GLY A 75 8.58 -5.15 7.91
CA GLY A 75 7.21 -5.37 7.44
C GLY A 75 6.72 -6.83 7.43
N ALA A 76 7.63 -7.81 7.64
CA ALA A 76 7.31 -9.21 7.86
C ALA A 76 6.55 -9.51 9.17
N VAL A 77 6.69 -8.67 10.20
CA VAL A 77 6.01 -8.84 11.50
C VAL A 77 4.84 -7.87 11.71
N LYS A 78 4.59 -6.94 10.78
CA LYS A 78 3.34 -6.17 10.81
C LYS A 78 2.22 -7.04 10.25
N SER A 79 1.32 -7.47 11.13
CA SER A 79 -0.03 -8.02 10.90
C SER A 79 -0.27 -9.49 11.30
N SER A 80 0.40 -10.04 12.31
CA SER A 80 -0.12 -11.24 12.99
C SER A 80 -0.89 -10.93 14.29
N ALA A 81 -0.92 -9.67 14.72
CA ALA A 81 -1.81 -9.23 15.79
C ALA A 81 -3.04 -8.55 15.17
N SER A 82 -4.21 -9.11 15.45
CA SER A 82 -5.57 -8.66 15.11
C SER A 82 -6.04 -8.84 13.66
N VAL A 83 -6.72 -9.98 13.45
CA VAL A 83 -7.90 -10.06 12.58
C VAL A 83 -8.80 -8.86 12.90
N GLY A 84 -8.92 -7.90 11.98
CA GLY A 84 -9.86 -6.78 12.12
C GLY A 84 -9.53 -5.55 11.28
N ASN A 85 -10.13 -5.48 10.09
CA ASN A 85 -10.42 -4.29 9.27
C ASN A 85 -9.26 -3.35 8.84
N ALA A 86 -9.01 -3.36 7.52
CA ALA A 86 -8.07 -2.51 6.78
C ALA A 86 -8.57 -1.07 6.54
N TYR A 87 -9.22 -0.44 7.51
CA TYR A 87 -9.63 0.96 7.43
C TYR A 87 -9.51 1.60 8.81
N ASN A 88 -8.34 2.15 9.09
CA ASN A 88 -8.17 3.09 10.18
C ASN A 88 -8.35 4.49 9.61
N GLU A 89 -9.61 4.88 9.41
CA GLU A 89 -9.94 6.29 9.21
C GLU A 89 -9.84 6.97 10.58
N VAL A 90 -8.72 7.63 10.84
CA VAL A 90 -8.58 8.52 12.00
C VAL A 90 -9.44 9.75 11.74
N LYS A 91 -10.74 9.65 12.04
CA LYS A 91 -11.63 10.81 12.13
C LYS A 91 -11.35 11.53 13.45
N THR A 92 -10.76 12.71 13.35
CA THR A 92 -10.38 13.59 14.46
C THR A 92 -11.53 14.44 14.99
N ASP A 93 -12.76 13.90 15.00
CA ASP A 93 -13.93 14.56 15.61
C ASP A 93 -14.31 13.79 16.88
N GLY A 94 -13.69 14.18 17.99
CA GLY A 94 -13.69 13.34 19.18
C GLY A 94 -13.32 13.99 20.50
N LYS A 95 -14.02 13.58 21.57
CA LYS A 95 -13.73 13.90 22.97
C LYS A 95 -12.45 13.23 23.43
N PHE A 96 -11.72 13.82 24.37
CA PHE A 96 -10.54 13.18 24.96
C PHE A 96 -10.94 12.25 26.09
N CYS A 97 -10.24 11.13 26.22
CA CYS A 97 -10.38 10.24 27.35
C CYS A 97 -10.00 10.98 28.65
N SER A 98 -10.87 10.94 29.66
CA SER A 98 -10.62 11.54 30.97
C SER A 98 -9.37 11.02 31.68
N GLU A 99 -9.01 9.76 31.46
CA GLU A 99 -7.88 9.10 32.13
C GLU A 99 -6.58 9.11 31.31
N CYS A 100 -6.61 8.64 30.05
CA CYS A 100 -5.38 8.48 29.25
C CYS A 100 -5.14 9.60 28.23
N GLY A 101 -6.08 10.54 28.06
CA GLY A 101 -5.94 11.65 27.11
C GLY A 101 -6.02 11.27 25.63
N THR A 102 -6.26 10.00 25.28
CA THR A 102 -6.43 9.58 23.89
C THR A 102 -7.65 10.24 23.26
N SER A 103 -7.54 10.67 22.00
CA SER A 103 -8.68 11.19 21.23
C SER A 103 -9.66 10.06 20.91
N LEU A 104 -10.89 10.17 21.39
CA LEU A 104 -11.97 9.21 21.19
C LEU A 104 -13.08 9.83 20.37
N SER A 105 -13.74 9.07 19.50
CA SER A 105 -14.94 9.57 18.81
C SER A 105 -16.00 10.10 19.80
N MET A 106 -16.76 11.14 19.43
CA MET A 106 -17.81 11.71 20.29
C MET A 106 -18.83 10.68 20.81
N THR A 107 -19.04 9.59 20.07
CA THR A 107 -19.99 8.51 20.43
C THR A 107 -19.34 7.40 21.27
N ALA A 108 -18.04 7.48 21.57
CA ALA A 108 -17.34 6.44 22.32
C ALA A 108 -17.80 6.41 23.79
N LYS A 109 -18.37 5.26 24.20
CA LYS A 109 -18.76 4.98 25.59
C LYS A 109 -17.61 4.41 26.42
N PHE A 110 -16.59 3.85 25.78
CA PHE A 110 -15.44 3.25 26.43
C PHE A 110 -14.17 3.63 25.67
N CYS A 111 -13.06 3.82 26.39
CA CYS A 111 -11.76 4.05 25.81
C CYS A 111 -11.13 2.71 25.34
N PRO A 112 -10.71 2.58 24.07
CA PRO A 112 -10.06 1.37 23.56
C PRO A 112 -8.63 1.18 24.10
N GLU A 113 -7.98 2.25 24.58
CA GLU A 113 -6.62 2.19 25.09
C GLU A 113 -6.57 1.83 26.59
N CYS A 114 -7.41 2.46 27.40
CA CYS A 114 -7.38 2.28 28.86
C CYS A 114 -8.60 1.55 29.44
N GLY A 115 -9.62 1.26 28.62
CA GLY A 115 -10.83 0.57 29.06
C GLY A 115 -11.81 1.42 29.87
N THR A 116 -11.46 2.66 30.22
CA THR A 116 -12.29 3.54 31.05
C THR A 116 -13.56 3.97 30.32
N THR A 117 -14.70 3.85 31.00
CA THR A 117 -16.00 4.35 30.55
C THR A 117 -16.01 5.87 30.45
N GLN A 118 -16.50 6.40 29.34
CA GLN A 118 -16.61 7.84 29.08
C GLN A 118 -18.10 8.22 29.14
N GLU A 119 -18.57 8.64 30.31
CA GLU A 119 -19.90 9.27 30.46
C GLU A 119 -19.96 10.64 29.80
#